data_AF-A0A7S1D8M7-F1
#
_entry.id   AF-A0A7S1D8M7-F1
#
_cell.length_a   1.000
_cell.length_b   1.000
_cell.length_c   1.000
_cell.angle_alpha   90.00
_cell.angle_beta   90.00
_cell.angle_gamma   90.00
#
_symmetry.space_group_name_H-M   'P 1'
#
loop_
_entity.id
_entity.type
_entity.pdbx_description
1 polymer ?
#
loop_
_entity_poly.entity_id
_entity_poly.type
_entity_poly.pdbx_seq_one_letter_code
_entity_poly.pdbx_strand_id
1 'polypeptide(L)'
;MIIPIVNLFLLSFPLTSFFCSQLSSSLHPHPLFQDLSPSSFNDTLALTDHPHHLWCTGVLNLNGTSLGGQFPVHLASLAPTLEQLHLEGNFLQGSMPTEIGLFTRLESLSLEGNLLTGSLPTELGLCTRLRSLTLGKNELSGELPSELGQLFSLRTVSLDGNRFTGTVPSDLCDWKDRGVAYTGDFCPQSTSNLGCIEPGCLQ
;
A
#
# COMPACT_ATOMS: atom_id res chain seq x y z
N MET A 1 42.73 28.00 -4.66
CA MET A 1 43.60 26.82 -4.77
C MET A 1 42.75 25.61 -4.47
N ILE A 2 42.23 24.98 -5.52
CA ILE A 2 41.31 23.84 -5.47
C ILE A 2 42.18 22.60 -5.68
N ILE A 3 42.15 21.66 -4.73
CA ILE A 3 42.78 20.34 -4.88
C ILE A 3 41.64 19.34 -5.08
N PRO A 4 41.66 18.52 -6.15
CA PRO A 4 40.61 17.54 -6.42
C PRO A 4 40.90 16.24 -5.67
N ILE A 5 39.88 15.62 -5.08
CA ILE A 5 39.97 14.25 -4.57
C ILE A 5 39.39 13.31 -5.63
N VAL A 6 40.32 12.61 -6.25
CA VAL A 6 40.14 11.47 -7.13
C VAL A 6 39.92 10.24 -6.25
N ASN A 7 38.83 9.51 -6.51
CA ASN A 7 38.72 8.05 -6.48
C ASN A 7 39.29 7.30 -5.26
N LEU A 8 38.40 6.78 -4.39
CA LEU A 8 38.71 5.64 -3.53
C LEU A 8 37.51 4.68 -3.44
N PHE A 9 37.28 3.94 -4.52
CA PHE A 9 36.68 2.61 -4.42
C PHE A 9 37.70 1.67 -3.73
N LEU A 10 37.18 0.66 -3.02
CA LEU A 10 37.85 -0.47 -2.37
C LEU A 10 38.11 -0.34 -0.87
N LEU A 11 37.08 -0.57 -0.04
CA LEU A 11 37.19 -1.45 1.13
C LEU A 11 35.85 -2.19 1.36
N SER A 12 35.88 -3.47 1.03
CA SER A 12 34.95 -4.51 1.48
C SER A 12 35.06 -4.73 2.98
N PHE A 13 33.95 -4.76 3.74
CA PHE A 13 33.61 -5.71 4.83
C PHE A 13 32.21 -5.39 5.43
N PRO A 14 31.46 -6.37 5.96
CA PRO A 14 30.03 -6.27 6.23
C PRO A 14 29.73 -5.75 7.64
N LEU A 15 28.86 -4.74 7.76
CA LEU A 15 28.23 -4.35 9.03
C LEU A 15 26.78 -3.95 8.76
N THR A 16 25.92 -4.95 8.49
CA THR A 16 24.51 -4.74 8.11
C THR A 16 23.51 -4.86 9.28
N SER A 17 23.93 -5.04 10.55
CA SER A 17 22.95 -5.36 11.61
C SER A 17 22.94 -4.48 12.86
N PHE A 18 23.87 -3.55 13.07
CA PHE A 18 24.04 -2.96 14.42
C PHE A 18 23.55 -1.53 14.65
N PHE A 19 23.05 -0.81 13.64
CA PHE A 19 22.55 0.58 13.82
C PHE A 19 21.06 0.78 13.51
N CYS A 20 20.29 -0.30 13.29
CA CYS A 20 18.91 -0.20 12.81
C CYS A 20 17.85 0.12 13.89
N SER A 21 18.22 0.24 15.17
CA SER A 21 17.24 0.23 16.29
C SER A 21 16.95 1.58 16.97
N GLN A 22 17.42 2.73 16.46
CA GLN A 22 17.37 3.99 17.24
C GLN A 22 16.67 5.21 16.63
N LEU A 23 16.04 5.14 15.45
CA LEU A 23 15.30 6.30 14.92
C LEU A 23 13.91 5.90 14.40
N SER A 24 13.07 5.44 15.34
CA SER A 24 11.61 5.39 15.20
C SER A 24 11.03 6.64 15.86
N SER A 25 10.98 7.76 15.15
CA SER A 25 10.20 8.91 15.60
C SER A 25 9.99 9.92 14.48
N SER A 26 8.78 9.88 13.93
CA SER A 26 8.06 10.97 13.26
C SER A 26 8.85 11.83 12.27
N LEU A 27 8.74 11.51 10.97
CA LEU A 27 8.90 12.52 9.94
C LEU A 27 7.73 13.50 10.07
N HIS A 28 7.97 14.67 10.67
CA HIS A 28 7.08 15.82 10.51
C HIS A 28 7.00 16.19 9.01
N PRO A 29 5.88 16.75 8.53
CA PRO A 29 5.69 17.08 7.13
C PRO A 29 6.73 18.12 6.70
N HIS A 30 7.78 17.66 6.04
CA HIS A 30 8.66 18.53 5.28
C HIS A 30 7.98 18.77 3.92
N PRO A 31 7.93 20.01 3.40
CA PRO A 31 7.22 20.37 2.15
C PRO A 31 7.71 19.66 0.87
N LEU A 32 8.60 18.67 0.98
CA LEU A 32 9.20 17.93 -0.13
C LEU A 32 8.37 16.72 -0.57
N PHE A 33 7.55 16.13 0.30
CA PHE A 33 6.68 14.99 -0.06
C PHE A 33 5.33 15.42 -0.66
N GLN A 34 5.23 16.58 -1.30
CA GLN A 34 3.98 17.03 -1.94
C GLN A 34 3.79 16.45 -3.34
N ASP A 35 4.86 15.91 -3.95
CA ASP A 35 4.84 15.41 -5.32
C ASP A 35 5.63 14.10 -5.43
N LEU A 36 4.96 13.03 -5.88
CA LEU A 36 5.57 11.72 -6.16
C LEU A 36 5.97 11.58 -7.63
N SER A 37 6.07 12.70 -8.37
CA SER A 37 6.69 12.73 -9.69
C SER A 37 8.13 12.19 -9.62
N PRO A 38 8.63 11.53 -10.68
CA PRO A 38 9.96 10.92 -10.67
C PRO A 38 11.09 11.91 -10.32
N SER A 39 10.96 13.20 -10.66
CA SER A 39 11.92 14.23 -10.24
C SER A 39 11.84 14.52 -8.74
N SER A 40 10.63 14.78 -8.22
CA SER A 40 10.42 15.13 -6.81
C SER A 40 10.69 13.94 -5.88
N PHE A 41 10.30 12.73 -6.26
CA PHE A 41 10.53 11.52 -5.49
C PHE A 41 12.03 11.20 -5.34
N ASN A 42 12.80 11.36 -6.42
CA ASN A 42 14.25 11.11 -6.41
C ASN A 42 15.00 12.21 -5.63
N ASP A 43 14.57 13.46 -5.77
CA ASP A 43 15.10 14.58 -4.98
C ASP A 43 14.75 14.45 -3.48
N THR A 44 13.57 13.94 -3.16
CA THR A 44 13.11 13.76 -1.78
C THR A 44 13.81 12.58 -1.08
N LEU A 45 14.07 11.48 -1.81
CA LEU A 45 14.94 10.40 -1.35
C LEU A 45 16.40 10.85 -1.17
N ALA A 46 16.86 11.81 -1.97
CA ALA A 46 18.19 12.40 -1.85
C ALA A 46 18.31 13.38 -0.66
N LEU A 47 17.21 14.03 -0.25
CA LEU A 47 17.18 14.99 0.86
C LEU A 47 17.04 14.33 2.24
N THR A 48 16.68 13.05 2.32
CA THR A 48 16.92 12.25 3.51
C THR A 48 18.41 11.88 3.57
N ASP A 49 19.19 12.66 4.33
CA ASP A 49 20.66 12.67 4.39
C ASP A 49 21.34 11.35 4.81
N HIS A 50 20.65 10.21 4.82
CA HIS A 50 21.19 8.88 5.09
C HIS A 50 20.47 7.83 4.22
N PRO A 51 20.85 7.66 2.94
CA PRO A 51 20.16 6.76 2.01
C PRO A 51 20.11 5.32 2.51
N HIS A 52 21.16 4.88 3.24
CA HIS A 52 21.31 3.50 3.68
C HIS A 52 20.37 3.02 4.81
N HIS A 53 19.59 3.92 5.44
CA HIS A 53 18.74 3.56 6.58
C HIS A 53 17.26 3.37 6.23
N LEU A 54 16.75 3.99 5.15
CA LEU A 54 15.37 3.81 4.69
C LEU A 54 15.17 2.51 3.90
N TRP A 55 16.25 1.87 3.44
CA TRP A 55 16.18 0.60 2.71
C TRP A 55 16.17 -0.65 3.60
N CYS A 56 16.35 -0.52 4.91
CA CYS A 56 16.43 -1.67 5.82
C CYS A 56 15.10 -2.10 6.43
N THR A 57 14.08 -1.25 6.42
CA THR A 57 12.84 -1.51 7.20
C THR A 57 11.67 -2.00 6.36
N GLY A 58 11.74 -1.94 5.02
CA GLY A 58 10.61 -2.32 4.16
C GLY A 58 9.34 -1.50 4.40
N VAL A 59 9.39 -0.41 5.18
CA VAL A 59 8.21 0.40 5.53
C VAL A 59 8.34 1.79 4.92
N LEU A 60 7.35 2.19 4.14
CA LEU A 60 7.15 3.56 3.68
C LEU A 60 5.85 4.10 4.27
N ASN A 61 5.94 5.12 5.12
CA ASN A 61 4.80 5.78 5.72
C ASN A 61 4.80 7.27 5.33
N LEU A 62 3.79 7.64 4.55
CA LEU A 62 3.52 8.98 4.06
C LEU A 62 2.05 9.35 4.33
N ASN A 63 1.49 8.89 5.45
CA ASN A 63 0.12 9.25 5.83
C ASN A 63 -0.02 10.76 6.06
N GLY A 64 -1.11 11.36 5.57
CA GLY A 64 -1.46 12.75 5.87
C GLY A 64 -0.47 13.79 5.34
N THR A 65 0.39 13.44 4.38
CA THR A 65 1.40 14.36 3.83
C THR A 65 0.87 15.24 2.71
N SER A 66 -0.46 15.28 2.52
CA SER A 66 -1.13 16.05 1.46
C SER A 66 -0.68 15.68 0.05
N LEU A 67 -0.32 14.42 -0.15
CA LEU A 67 0.08 13.90 -1.46
C LEU A 67 -1.06 13.98 -2.46
N GLY A 68 -0.86 14.69 -3.55
CA GLY A 68 -1.80 14.78 -4.66
C GLY A 68 -1.36 14.00 -5.89
N GLY A 69 -2.18 14.04 -6.93
CA GLY A 69 -1.86 13.41 -8.22
C GLY A 69 -2.21 11.93 -8.26
N GLN A 70 -1.78 11.25 -9.33
CA GLN A 70 -2.07 9.83 -9.51
C GLN A 70 -1.22 8.97 -8.59
N PHE A 71 -1.70 7.75 -8.30
CA PHE A 71 -0.88 6.75 -7.63
C PHE A 71 0.43 6.58 -8.43
N PRO A 72 1.60 6.84 -7.83
CA PRO A 72 2.85 6.92 -8.56
C PRO A 72 3.32 5.53 -8.99
N VAL A 73 3.22 5.26 -10.29
CA VAL A 73 3.79 4.05 -10.92
C VAL A 73 5.28 3.86 -10.58
N HIS A 74 6.00 4.95 -10.31
CA HIS A 74 7.42 4.94 -9.95
C HIS A 74 7.71 4.30 -8.58
N LEU A 75 6.72 4.16 -7.69
CA LEU A 75 6.89 3.38 -6.45
C LEU A 75 7.18 1.91 -6.75
N ALA A 76 6.88 1.41 -7.96
CA ALA A 76 7.25 0.07 -8.40
C ALA A 76 8.76 -0.22 -8.25
N SER A 77 9.61 0.82 -8.28
CA SER A 77 11.05 0.68 -8.02
C SER A 77 11.37 0.19 -6.60
N LEU A 78 10.49 0.44 -5.62
CA LEU A 78 10.62 -0.02 -4.24
C LEU A 78 10.00 -1.41 -4.01
N ALA A 79 9.25 -1.94 -4.99
CA ALA A 79 8.54 -3.21 -4.87
C ALA A 79 9.39 -4.42 -4.41
N PRO A 80 10.69 -4.56 -4.78
CA PRO A 80 11.50 -5.69 -4.34
C PRO A 80 11.81 -5.75 -2.83
N THR A 81 11.65 -4.63 -2.12
CA THR A 81 12.02 -4.51 -0.70
C THR A 81 10.88 -4.05 0.20
N LEU A 82 9.83 -3.46 -0.35
CA LEU A 82 8.74 -2.89 0.43
C LEU A 82 7.79 -3.97 0.97
N GLU A 83 7.58 -3.92 2.28
CA GLU A 83 6.71 -4.79 3.08
C GLU A 83 5.49 -4.02 3.61
N GLN A 84 5.58 -2.69 3.81
CA GLN A 84 4.46 -1.88 4.26
C GLN A 84 4.42 -0.55 3.51
N LEU A 85 3.26 -0.21 2.96
CA LEU A 85 3.00 1.05 2.27
C LEU A 85 1.79 1.74 2.90
N HIS A 86 2.03 2.83 3.61
CA HIS A 86 0.99 3.62 4.25
C HIS A 86 0.91 5.02 3.60
N LEU A 87 -0.23 5.30 2.99
CA LEU A 87 -0.57 6.51 2.23
C LEU A 87 -1.95 7.05 2.61
N GLU A 88 -2.42 6.76 3.83
CA GLU A 88 -3.74 7.15 4.33
C GLU A 88 -3.89 8.67 4.45
N GLY A 89 -5.10 9.19 4.19
CA GLY A 89 -5.43 10.60 4.44
C GLY A 89 -4.70 11.57 3.52
N ASN A 90 -4.53 11.20 2.26
CA ASN A 90 -3.92 12.03 1.22
C ASN A 90 -4.96 12.43 0.16
N PHE A 91 -4.51 13.08 -0.91
CA PHE A 91 -5.34 13.52 -2.05
C PHE A 91 -5.01 12.74 -3.33
N LEU A 92 -4.58 11.48 -3.20
CA LEU A 92 -4.26 10.62 -4.35
C LEU A 92 -5.52 10.37 -5.17
N GLN A 93 -5.40 10.51 -6.48
CA GLN A 93 -6.50 10.47 -7.45
C GLN A 93 -6.24 9.43 -8.54
N GLY A 94 -7.24 9.19 -9.40
CA GLY A 94 -7.13 8.25 -10.51
C GLY A 94 -7.24 6.79 -10.07
N SER A 95 -6.96 5.88 -10.99
CA SER A 95 -7.06 4.43 -10.74
C SER A 95 -5.81 3.86 -10.09
N MET A 96 -5.98 2.77 -9.34
CA MET A 96 -4.84 1.99 -8.87
C MET A 96 -4.14 1.33 -10.07
N PRO A 97 -2.81 1.47 -10.22
CA PRO A 97 -2.08 0.91 -11.35
C PRO A 97 -1.91 -0.61 -11.21
N THR A 98 -1.76 -1.30 -12.33
CA THR A 98 -1.52 -2.76 -12.37
C THR A 98 -0.15 -3.14 -11.80
N GLU A 99 0.79 -2.19 -11.79
CA GLU A 99 2.11 -2.31 -11.16
C GLU A 99 2.05 -2.59 -9.65
N ILE A 100 0.89 -2.42 -8.99
CA ILE A 100 0.71 -2.87 -7.61
C ILE A 100 1.04 -4.36 -7.45
N GLY A 101 0.84 -5.18 -8.50
CA GLY A 101 1.19 -6.60 -8.50
C GLY A 101 2.70 -6.89 -8.40
N LEU A 102 3.56 -5.89 -8.60
CA LEU A 102 5.01 -6.04 -8.43
C LEU A 102 5.42 -6.14 -6.96
N PHE A 103 4.60 -5.62 -6.03
CA PHE A 103 4.88 -5.57 -4.60
C PHE A 103 4.62 -6.91 -3.91
N THR A 104 5.24 -7.98 -4.41
CA THR A 104 5.06 -9.36 -3.94
C THR A 104 5.48 -9.61 -2.49
N ARG A 105 6.23 -8.67 -1.88
CA ARG A 105 6.64 -8.71 -0.46
C ARG A 105 5.73 -7.93 0.48
N LEU A 106 4.76 -7.19 -0.06
CA LEU A 106 3.89 -6.32 0.71
C LEU A 106 3.02 -7.14 1.67
N GLU A 107 3.09 -6.78 2.94
CA GLU A 107 2.29 -7.31 4.04
C GLU A 107 1.18 -6.34 4.46
N SER A 108 1.37 -5.03 4.27
CA SER A 108 0.38 -4.00 4.61
C SER A 108 0.27 -2.93 3.51
N LEU A 109 -0.95 -2.69 3.05
CA LEU A 109 -1.29 -1.60 2.14
C LEU A 109 -2.41 -0.75 2.72
N SER A 110 -2.13 0.53 2.95
CA SER A 110 -3.10 1.49 3.48
C SER A 110 -3.24 2.69 2.57
N LEU A 111 -4.41 2.84 1.97
CA LEU A 111 -4.81 3.93 1.07
C LEU A 111 -6.12 4.59 1.49
N GLU A 112 -6.59 4.31 2.72
CA GLU A 112 -7.84 4.85 3.23
C GLU A 112 -7.87 6.39 3.21
N GLY A 113 -9.04 6.98 2.93
CA GLY A 113 -9.20 8.43 2.95
C GLY A 113 -8.42 9.14 1.85
N ASN A 114 -8.50 8.64 0.62
CA ASN A 114 -7.98 9.26 -0.59
C ASN A 114 -9.12 9.54 -1.59
N LEU A 115 -8.78 9.93 -2.82
CA LEU A 115 -9.72 10.21 -3.92
C LEU A 115 -9.53 9.22 -5.07
N LEU A 116 -9.14 7.97 -4.76
CA LEU A 116 -8.91 6.94 -5.77
C LEU A 116 -10.23 6.53 -6.43
N THR A 117 -10.20 6.28 -7.73
CA THR A 117 -11.36 6.01 -8.59
C THR A 117 -11.14 4.72 -9.40
N GLY A 118 -12.16 4.27 -10.15
CA GLY A 118 -12.05 3.09 -11.01
C GLY A 118 -12.08 1.76 -10.22
N SER A 119 -11.81 0.66 -10.91
CA SER A 119 -11.84 -0.69 -10.33
C SER A 119 -10.52 -1.10 -9.68
N LEU A 120 -10.58 -2.08 -8.78
CA LEU A 120 -9.38 -2.72 -8.27
C LEU A 120 -8.71 -3.51 -9.42
N PRO A 121 -7.39 -3.39 -9.61
CA PRO A 121 -6.65 -4.21 -10.57
C PRO A 121 -6.62 -5.66 -10.10
N THR A 122 -6.75 -6.61 -11.03
CA THR A 122 -6.66 -8.06 -10.73
C THR A 122 -5.26 -8.44 -10.24
N GLU A 123 -4.25 -7.67 -10.65
CA GLU A 123 -2.85 -7.81 -10.22
C GLU A 123 -2.65 -7.62 -8.72
N LEU A 124 -3.60 -7.01 -8.00
CA LEU A 124 -3.56 -6.95 -6.54
C LEU A 124 -3.53 -8.36 -5.91
N GLY A 125 -4.10 -9.37 -6.58
CA GLY A 125 -4.02 -10.78 -6.18
C GLY A 125 -2.60 -11.37 -6.18
N LEU A 126 -1.65 -10.73 -6.86
CA LEU A 126 -0.24 -11.16 -6.87
C LEU A 126 0.50 -10.83 -5.57
N CYS A 127 -0.06 -9.95 -4.73
CA CYS A 127 0.50 -9.56 -3.44
C CYS A 127 0.25 -10.63 -2.35
N THR A 128 0.60 -11.89 -2.59
CA THR A 128 0.23 -13.06 -1.77
C THR A 128 0.65 -13.01 -0.29
N ARG A 129 1.56 -12.12 0.08
CA ARG A 129 1.98 -11.85 1.46
C ARG A 129 1.11 -10.84 2.21
N LEU A 130 0.17 -10.20 1.53
CA LEU A 130 -0.66 -9.13 2.08
C LEU A 130 -1.52 -9.66 3.23
N ARG A 131 -1.42 -8.99 4.37
CA ARG A 131 -2.16 -9.30 5.61
C ARG A 131 -3.21 -8.24 5.90
N SER A 132 -2.92 -7.00 5.56
CA SER A 132 -3.80 -5.85 5.77
C SER A 132 -3.98 -5.08 4.46
N LEU A 133 -5.24 -4.84 4.10
CA LEU A 133 -5.64 -4.02 2.95
C LEU A 133 -6.70 -3.01 3.40
N THR A 134 -6.36 -1.73 3.49
CA THR A 134 -7.32 -0.67 3.83
C THR A 134 -7.49 0.31 2.68
N LEU A 135 -8.64 0.25 2.03
CA LEU A 135 -9.01 1.08 0.88
C LEU A 135 -10.28 1.91 1.16
N GLY A 136 -10.75 1.94 2.39
CA GLY A 136 -11.98 2.63 2.76
C GLY A 136 -11.96 4.13 2.44
N LYS A 137 -13.13 4.76 2.41
CA LYS A 137 -13.29 6.21 2.18
C LYS A 137 -12.54 6.70 0.94
N ASN A 138 -12.82 6.06 -0.20
CA ASN A 138 -12.32 6.43 -1.52
C ASN A 138 -13.52 6.51 -2.49
N GLU A 139 -13.26 6.64 -3.79
CA GLU A 139 -14.28 6.61 -4.85
C GLU A 139 -14.13 5.38 -5.77
N LEU A 140 -13.54 4.30 -5.26
CA LEU A 140 -13.34 3.06 -6.02
C LEU A 140 -14.70 2.44 -6.38
N SER A 141 -14.80 1.85 -7.56
CA SER A 141 -16.05 1.41 -8.17
C SER A 141 -15.88 0.12 -8.96
N GLY A 142 -16.98 -0.44 -9.48
CA GLY A 142 -16.95 -1.72 -10.19
C GLY A 142 -16.97 -2.93 -9.24
N GLU A 143 -16.74 -4.11 -9.81
CA GLU A 143 -16.80 -5.38 -9.08
C GLU A 143 -15.49 -5.69 -8.34
N LEU A 144 -15.56 -6.51 -7.29
CA LEU A 144 -14.35 -7.02 -6.64
C LEU A 144 -13.71 -8.10 -7.53
N PRO A 145 -12.39 -8.03 -7.77
CA PRO A 145 -11.70 -9.08 -8.50
C PRO A 145 -11.66 -10.37 -7.67
N SER A 146 -11.96 -11.50 -8.31
CA SER A 146 -11.89 -12.83 -7.66
C SER A 146 -10.47 -13.19 -7.23
N GLU A 147 -9.45 -12.56 -7.83
CA GLU A 147 -8.05 -12.71 -7.50
C GLU A 147 -7.72 -12.31 -6.05
N LEU A 148 -8.57 -11.50 -5.38
CA LEU A 148 -8.40 -11.25 -3.94
C LEU A 148 -8.54 -12.53 -3.09
N GLY A 149 -9.18 -13.58 -3.62
CA GLY A 149 -9.28 -14.88 -2.98
C GLY A 149 -7.92 -15.57 -2.84
N GLN A 150 -6.97 -15.26 -3.74
CA GLN A 150 -5.61 -15.81 -3.75
C GLN A 150 -4.74 -15.27 -2.60
N LEU A 151 -5.18 -14.21 -1.92
CA LEU A 151 -4.45 -13.56 -0.85
C LEU A 151 -4.61 -14.31 0.48
N PHE A 152 -4.10 -15.55 0.56
CA PHE A 152 -4.23 -16.45 1.72
C PHE A 152 -3.73 -15.86 3.05
N SER A 153 -2.80 -14.91 2.98
CA SER A 153 -2.23 -14.22 4.14
C SER A 153 -3.13 -13.11 4.71
N LEU A 154 -4.20 -12.72 4.02
CA LEU A 154 -5.09 -11.65 4.47
C LEU A 154 -5.70 -11.95 5.84
N ARG A 155 -5.84 -10.89 6.63
CA ARG A 155 -6.44 -10.89 7.97
C ARG A 155 -7.39 -9.71 8.15
N THR A 156 -7.14 -8.61 7.46
CA THR A 156 -7.95 -7.39 7.58
C THR A 156 -8.16 -6.75 6.21
N VAL A 157 -9.41 -6.45 5.89
CA VAL A 157 -9.82 -5.82 4.64
C VAL A 157 -10.84 -4.70 4.93
N SER A 158 -10.53 -3.46 4.62
CA SER A 158 -11.47 -2.34 4.75
C SER A 158 -11.81 -1.78 3.39
N LEU A 159 -13.07 -1.90 2.97
CA LEU A 159 -13.57 -1.42 1.68
C LEU A 159 -14.75 -0.45 1.83
N ASP A 160 -15.14 -0.12 3.06
CA ASP A 160 -16.28 0.74 3.37
C ASP A 160 -16.13 2.16 2.82
N GLY A 161 -17.24 2.79 2.45
CA GLY A 161 -17.23 4.16 1.95
C GLY A 161 -16.56 4.29 0.58
N ASN A 162 -16.77 3.31 -0.28
CA ASN A 162 -16.45 3.32 -1.70
C ASN A 162 -17.75 3.30 -2.52
N ARG A 163 -17.66 2.95 -3.80
CA ARG A 163 -18.77 2.86 -4.76
C ARG A 163 -18.75 1.52 -5.49
N PHE A 164 -18.27 0.48 -4.82
CA PHE A 164 -18.20 -0.85 -5.42
C PHE A 164 -19.61 -1.41 -5.70
N THR A 165 -19.73 -2.20 -6.76
CA THR A 165 -20.99 -2.72 -7.28
C THR A 165 -20.87 -4.21 -7.60
N GLY A 166 -22.01 -4.89 -7.83
CA GLY A 166 -22.03 -6.32 -8.16
C GLY A 166 -22.12 -7.20 -6.91
N THR A 167 -21.78 -8.48 -7.07
CA THR A 167 -21.83 -9.48 -6.00
C THR A 167 -20.43 -9.84 -5.52
N VAL A 168 -20.31 -10.27 -4.26
CA VAL A 168 -19.07 -10.84 -3.73
C VAL A 168 -18.71 -12.10 -4.55
N PRO A 169 -17.52 -12.18 -5.16
CA PRO A 169 -17.08 -13.38 -5.88
C PRO A 169 -17.00 -14.61 -4.96
N SER A 170 -17.28 -15.80 -5.51
CA SER A 170 -17.25 -17.06 -4.78
C SER A 170 -15.89 -17.35 -4.11
N ASP A 171 -14.81 -16.87 -4.73
CA ASP A 171 -13.44 -17.02 -4.24
C ASP A 171 -13.16 -16.23 -2.95
N LEU A 172 -14.03 -15.31 -2.56
CA LEU A 172 -13.91 -14.51 -1.33
C LEU A 172 -14.78 -15.05 -0.19
N CYS A 173 -15.68 -16.00 -0.48
CA CYS A 173 -16.64 -16.54 0.49
C CYS A 173 -15.97 -17.30 1.64
N ASP A 174 -14.75 -17.78 1.44
CA ASP A 174 -13.95 -18.47 2.46
C ASP A 174 -13.28 -17.50 3.46
N TRP A 175 -13.38 -16.17 3.25
CA TRP A 175 -12.77 -15.17 4.12
C TRP A 175 -13.22 -15.30 5.57
N LYS A 176 -14.50 -15.58 5.78
CA LYS A 176 -15.05 -15.84 7.12
C LYS A 176 -14.42 -17.07 7.76
N ASP A 177 -14.30 -18.17 7.01
CA ASP A 177 -13.72 -19.43 7.50
C ASP A 177 -12.22 -19.28 7.78
N ARG A 178 -11.54 -18.40 7.03
CA ARG A 178 -10.14 -18.01 7.23
C ARG A 178 -9.93 -16.99 8.34
N GLY A 179 -11.01 -16.50 8.97
CA GLY A 179 -10.95 -15.50 10.03
C GLY A 179 -10.48 -14.12 9.55
N VAL A 180 -10.73 -13.78 8.29
CA VAL A 180 -10.48 -12.43 7.75
C VAL A 180 -11.56 -11.49 8.31
N ALA A 181 -11.14 -10.43 8.98
CA ALA A 181 -12.03 -9.34 9.34
C ALA A 181 -12.20 -8.41 8.13
N TYR A 182 -13.42 -8.22 7.66
CA TYR A 182 -13.68 -7.34 6.53
C TYR A 182 -14.88 -6.41 6.72
N THR A 183 -14.80 -5.23 6.12
CA THR A 183 -15.88 -4.23 6.02
C THR A 183 -16.05 -3.82 4.55
N GLY A 184 -17.27 -3.48 4.13
CA GLY A 184 -17.51 -3.01 2.77
C GLY A 184 -18.97 -2.75 2.46
N ASP A 185 -19.21 -1.94 1.42
CA ASP A 185 -20.55 -1.48 1.02
C ASP A 185 -21.42 -2.59 0.42
N PHE A 186 -20.82 -3.73 0.08
CA PHE A 186 -21.50 -4.96 -0.35
C PHE A 186 -22.31 -5.65 0.75
N CYS A 187 -22.11 -5.26 2.00
CA CYS A 187 -23.00 -5.64 3.09
C CYS A 187 -24.14 -4.60 3.17
N PRO A 188 -25.34 -4.87 2.63
CA PRO A 188 -26.49 -4.04 2.96
C PRO A 188 -26.65 -4.07 4.48
N GLN A 189 -26.73 -2.91 5.11
CA GLN A 189 -26.73 -2.75 6.57
C GLN A 189 -27.72 -3.71 7.24
N SER A 190 -27.23 -4.85 7.72
CA SER A 190 -27.95 -5.71 8.64
C SER A 190 -27.51 -5.31 10.03
N THR A 191 -28.38 -4.57 10.71
CA THR A 191 -28.31 -4.20 12.13
C THR A 191 -28.42 -5.42 13.07
N SER A 192 -28.08 -6.62 12.61
CA SER A 192 -28.16 -7.83 13.41
C SER A 192 -26.81 -8.55 13.44
N ASN A 193 -26.47 -9.05 14.62
CA ASN A 193 -25.22 -9.71 15.01
C ASN A 193 -24.93 -11.04 14.27
N LEU A 194 -25.51 -11.23 13.08
CA LEU A 194 -25.24 -12.33 12.17
C LEU A 194 -24.64 -11.71 10.90
N GLY A 195 -23.34 -11.94 10.70
CA GLY A 195 -22.53 -11.37 9.63
C GLY A 195 -23.16 -11.45 8.24
N CYS A 196 -22.67 -10.55 7.37
CA CYS A 196 -23.14 -10.34 6.00
C CYS A 196 -23.60 -11.63 5.32
N ILE A 197 -24.88 -11.69 4.93
CA ILE A 197 -25.36 -12.71 4.02
C ILE A 197 -24.91 -12.26 2.63
N GLU A 198 -23.71 -12.68 2.24
CA GLU A 198 -23.11 -12.32 0.95
C GLU A 198 -23.93 -12.94 -0.19
N PRO A 199 -24.58 -12.16 -1.05
CA PRO A 199 -25.47 -12.70 -2.09
C PRO A 199 -24.77 -13.64 -3.09
N GLY A 200 -23.43 -13.58 -3.19
CA GLY A 200 -22.61 -14.47 -4.02
C GLY A 200 -22.04 -15.69 -3.28
N CYS A 201 -22.23 -15.79 -1.95
CA CYS A 201 -21.73 -16.89 -1.12
C CYS A 201 -22.83 -17.82 -0.62
N LEU A 202 -24.06 -17.62 -1.11
CA LEU A 202 -25.17 -18.52 -0.91
C LEU A 202 -24.99 -19.73 -1.83
N GLN A 203 -24.61 -20.87 -1.24
CA GLN A 203 -24.94 -22.19 -1.76
C GLN A 203 -26.33 -22.62 -1.26
#